data_AF-A0A9D8G5Y8-F1
#
_entry.id   AF-A0A9D8G5Y8-F1
#
_cell.length_a   1.000
_cell.length_b   1.000
_cell.length_c   1.000
_cell.angle_alpha   90.00
_cell.angle_beta   90.00
_cell.angle_gamma   90.00
#
_symmetry.space_group_name_H-M   'P 1'
#
loop_
_entity.id
_entity.type
_entity.pdbx_description
1 polymer ?
#
loop_
_entity_poly.entity_id
_entity_poly.type
_entity_poly.pdbx_seq_one_letter_code
_entity_poly.pdbx_strand_id
1 'polypeptide(L)' 'MTYRGHVRNGTVALDEPAVLPEGAEVEVSVRGPSLSDTDADTGPTWAERLASVIGKAENLPPDASVNHDHYLYGAPKR' A
#
# COMPACT_ATOMS: atom_id res chain seq x y z
N MET A 1 -1.06 24.70 -14.94
CA MET A 1 -1.84 23.56 -15.47
C MET A 1 -0.87 22.41 -15.68
N THR A 2 -1.20 21.19 -15.27
CA THR A 2 -0.29 20.03 -15.44
C THR A 2 -0.90 19.08 -16.44
N TYR A 3 -0.19 18.80 -17.53
CA TYR A 3 -0.64 17.84 -18.54
C TYR A 3 0.05 16.49 -18.29
N ARG A 4 -0.72 15.40 -18.35
CA ARG A 4 -0.18 14.05 -18.27
C ARG A 4 0.03 13.51 -19.68
N GLY A 5 1.07 12.70 -19.83
CA GLY A 5 1.41 12.10 -21.10
C GLY A 5 2.46 11.02 -20.91
N HIS A 6 2.56 10.18 -21.93
CA HIS A 6 3.50 9.07 -21.98
C HIS A 6 4.54 9.31 -23.07
N VAL A 7 5.79 8.93 -22.79
CA VAL A 7 6.85 8.95 -23.79
C VAL A 7 6.63 7.80 -24.79
N ARG A 8 6.45 8.14 -26.06
CA ARG A 8 6.36 7.19 -27.19
C ARG A 8 7.41 7.57 -28.21
N ASN A 9 8.35 6.66 -28.50
CA ASN A 9 9.43 6.87 -29.47
C ASN A 9 10.26 8.15 -29.22
N GLY A 10 10.47 8.53 -27.95
CA GLY A 10 11.21 9.73 -27.59
C GLY A 10 10.40 11.03 -27.60
N THR A 11 9.10 10.99 -27.93
CA THR A 11 8.19 12.14 -27.89
C THR A 11 7.19 11.98 -26.75
N VAL A 12 6.91 13.05 -26.00
CA VAL A 12 5.85 13.05 -24.97
C VAL A 12 4.49 13.21 -25.68
N ALA A 13 3.70 12.15 -25.69
CA ALA A 13 2.32 12.18 -26.18
C ALA A 13 1.38 12.46 -25.00
N LEU A 14 0.61 13.55 -25.06
CA LEU A 14 -0.38 13.87 -24.03
C LEU A 14 -1.50 12.83 -24.03
N ASP A 15 -1.94 12.42 -22.83
CA ASP A 15 -3.02 11.45 -22.67
C ASP A 15 -4.38 12.06 -23.03
N GLU A 16 -4.54 13.33 -22.70
CA GLU A 16 -5.72 14.14 -22.98
C GLU A 16 -5.37 15.22 -24.00
N PRO A 17 -6.21 15.44 -25.04
CA PRO A 17 -5.95 16.48 -26.03
C PRO A 17 -6.01 17.86 -25.36
N ALA A 18 -4.94 18.65 -25.53
CA ALA A 18 -4.86 20.00 -25.02
C ALA A 18 -4.36 20.95 -26.12
N VAL A 19 -4.98 22.13 -26.22
CA VAL A 19 -4.53 23.20 -27.12
C VAL A 19 -3.51 24.05 -26.38
N LEU A 20 -2.24 23.93 -26.77
CA LEU A 20 -1.15 24.76 -26.28
C LEU A 20 -0.82 25.84 -27.32
N PRO A 21 -0.51 27.08 -26.90
CA PRO A 21 -0.11 28.11 -27.85
C PRO A 21 1.22 27.76 -28.53
N GLU A 22 1.30 28.02 -29.84
CA GLU A 22 2.51 27.85 -30.62
C GLU A 22 3.67 28.67 -30.01
N GLY A 23 4.84 28.05 -29.88
CA GLY A 23 6.04 28.68 -29.31
C GLY A 23 6.06 28.77 -27.78
N ALA A 24 5.11 28.16 -27.07
CA ALA A 24 5.14 28.11 -25.60
C ALA A 24 6.35 27.33 -25.07
N GLU A 25 7.07 27.92 -24.13
CA GLU A 25 8.10 27.23 -23.36
C GLU A 25 7.46 26.23 -22.38
N VAL A 26 7.96 25.00 -22.35
CA VAL A 26 7.43 23.92 -21.50
C VAL A 26 8.53 23.27 -20.67
N GLU A 27 8.21 22.96 -19.42
CA GLU A 27 9.06 22.14 -18.54
C GLU A 27 8.51 20.72 -18.49
N VAL A 28 9.36 19.73 -18.79
CA VAL A 28 8.99 18.32 -18.74
C VAL A 28 9.57 17.68 -17.48
N SER A 29 8.70 17.20 -16.61
CA SER A 29 9.08 16.39 -15.46
C SER A 29 8.67 14.93 -15.69
N VAL A 30 9.65 14.03 -15.73
CA VAL A 30 9.38 12.59 -15.75
C VAL A 30 8.92 12.20 -14.34
N ARG A 31 7.67 11.77 -14.22
CA ARG A 31 7.20 11.19 -12.96
C ARG A 31 7.86 9.81 -12.81
N GLY A 32 8.51 9.59 -11.66
CA GLY A 32 8.89 8.24 -11.26
C GLY A 32 7.66 7.33 -11.21
N PRO A 33 7.83 5.99 -11.25
CA PRO A 33 6.72 5.07 -11.13
C PRO A 33 5.86 5.49 -9.94
N SER A 34 4.59 5.82 -10.19
CA SER A 34 3.69 6.07 -9.07
C SER A 34 3.60 4.77 -8.30
N LEU A 35 3.66 4.82 -6.96
CA LEU A 35 3.46 3.64 -6.11
C LEU A 35 2.10 2.96 -6.37
N SER A 36 1.23 3.61 -7.13
CA SER A 36 -0.08 3.14 -7.61
C SER A 36 -0.07 2.47 -9.00
N ASP A 37 0.97 2.64 -9.82
CA ASP A 37 1.07 2.02 -11.17
C ASP A 37 1.99 0.79 -11.20
N THR A 38 2.59 0.45 -10.06
CA THR A 38 3.16 -0.88 -9.89
C THR A 38 2.05 -1.74 -9.31
N ASP A 39 1.79 -2.90 -9.91
CA ASP A 39 1.21 -4.06 -9.24
C ASP A 39 2.13 -4.54 -8.08
N ALA A 40 2.57 -3.61 -7.21
CA ALA A 40 3.40 -3.80 -6.04
C ALA A 40 2.72 -3.25 -4.78
N ASP A 41 1.43 -3.52 -4.68
CA ASP A 41 0.83 -3.89 -3.39
C ASP A 41 1.24 -5.33 -2.98
N THR A 42 2.44 -5.77 -3.37
CA THR A 42 2.98 -7.11 -3.06
C THR A 42 3.84 -7.08 -1.79
N GLY A 43 3.50 -6.22 -0.84
CA GLY A 43 3.87 -6.51 0.54
C GLY A 43 3.13 -7.77 0.98
N PRO A 44 3.76 -8.70 1.72
CA PRO A 44 3.00 -9.82 2.26
C PRO A 44 1.83 -9.28 3.08
N THR A 45 0.65 -9.81 2.78
CA THR A 45 -0.60 -9.51 3.49
C THR A 45 -0.42 -9.75 4.99
N TRP A 46 -1.26 -9.14 5.81
CA TRP A 46 -1.24 -9.39 7.26
C TRP A 46 -1.40 -10.87 7.60
N ALA A 47 -2.18 -11.61 6.81
CA ALA A 47 -2.31 -13.06 6.94
C ALA A 47 -0.97 -13.77 6.70
N GLU A 48 -0.23 -13.41 5.65
CA GLU A 48 1.08 -13.98 5.35
C GLU A 48 2.14 -13.60 6.40
N ARG A 49 2.14 -12.35 6.85
CA ARG A 49 3.07 -11.87 7.89
C ARG A 49 2.84 -12.53 9.24
N LEU A 50 1.59 -12.85 9.57
CA LEU A 50 1.19 -13.45 10.84
C LEU A 50 0.94 -14.96 10.73
N ALA A 51 1.21 -15.58 9.58
CA ALA A 51 0.96 -16.99 9.33
C ALA A 51 1.58 -17.91 10.39
N SER A 52 2.70 -17.50 10.98
CA SER A 52 3.40 -18.24 12.03
C SER A 52 2.68 -18.23 13.38
N VAL A 53 1.66 -17.40 13.61
CA VAL A 53 0.98 -17.25 14.89
C VAL A 53 -0.54 -17.26 14.79
N ILE A 54 -1.09 -16.85 13.64
CA ILE A 54 -2.54 -16.78 13.42
C ILE A 54 -3.16 -18.18 13.60
N GLY A 55 -4.20 -18.26 14.43
CA GLY A 55 -4.90 -19.53 14.71
C GLY A 55 -4.16 -20.53 15.60
N LYS A 56 -2.96 -20.23 16.14
CA LYS A 56 -2.25 -21.16 17.02
C LYS A 56 -2.93 -21.41 18.37
N ALA A 57 -3.71 -20.45 18.85
CA ALA A 57 -4.35 -20.55 20.14
C ALA A 57 -5.80 -21.02 19.98
N GLU A 58 -6.01 -22.32 20.15
CA GLU A 58 -7.32 -22.96 20.07
C GLU A 58 -7.92 -23.14 21.47
N ASN A 59 -9.25 -23.18 21.56
CA ASN A 59 -9.99 -23.45 22.81
C ASN A 59 -9.68 -22.49 23.98
N LEU A 60 -9.28 -21.25 23.67
CA LEU A 60 -9.06 -20.24 24.71
C LEU A 60 -10.39 -19.79 25.35
N PRO A 61 -10.39 -19.51 26.66
CA PRO A 61 -11.49 -18.82 27.32
C PRO A 61 -11.83 -17.48 26.64
N PRO A 62 -13.09 -17.05 26.65
CA PRO A 62 -13.53 -15.82 25.98
C PRO A 62 -12.87 -14.55 26.57
N ASP A 63 -12.39 -14.61 27.81
CA ASP A 63 -11.70 -13.53 28.52
C ASP A 63 -10.17 -13.67 28.51
N ALA A 64 -9.60 -14.58 27.72
CA ALA A 64 -8.16 -14.87 27.72
C ALA A 64 -7.28 -13.67 27.32
N SER A 65 -7.78 -12.75 26.48
CA SER A 65 -7.05 -11.54 26.11
C SER A 65 -6.88 -10.58 27.30
N VAL A 66 -7.92 -10.46 28.14
CA VAL A 66 -7.95 -9.57 29.30
C VAL A 66 -7.21 -10.20 30.49
N ASN A 67 -7.42 -11.51 30.71
CA ASN A 67 -6.92 -12.25 31.85
C ASN A 67 -5.73 -13.16 31.50
N HIS A 68 -4.87 -12.75 30.56
CA HIS A 68 -3.74 -13.57 30.13
C HIS A 68 -2.80 -13.98 31.27
N ASP A 69 -2.55 -13.09 32.25
CA ASP A 69 -1.71 -13.40 33.41
C ASP A 69 -2.33 -14.47 34.32
N HIS A 70 -3.65 -14.50 34.41
CA HIS A 70 -4.36 -15.54 35.16
C HIS A 70 -4.16 -16.90 34.49
N TYR A 71 -4.29 -16.97 33.17
CA TYR A 71 -4.21 -18.23 32.43
C TYR A 71 -2.78 -18.71 32.18
N LEU A 72 -1.81 -17.80 32.06
CA LEU A 72 -0.40 -18.14 31.82
C LEU A 72 0.39 -18.32 33.13
N TYR A 73 0.09 -17.53 34.15
CA TYR A 73 0.92 -17.42 35.36
C TYR A 73 0.15 -17.64 36.67
N GLY A 74 -1.17 -17.85 36.63
CA GLY A 74 -1.99 -18.09 37.83
C GLY A 74 -2.31 -16.85 38.67
N ALA A 75 -2.11 -15.64 38.13
CA ALA A 75 -2.48 -14.39 38.80
C ALA A 75 -4.01 -14.30 39.06
N PRO A 76 -4.48 -13.50 40.03
CA PRO A 76 -5.91 -13.21 40.15
C PRO A 76 -6.46 -12.52 38.89
N LYS A 77 -7.72 -12.79 38.55
CA LYS A 77 -8.40 -12.11 37.42
C LYS A 77 -8.55 -10.61 37.70
N ARG A 78 -8.49 -9.82 36.63
CA ARG A 78 -8.62 -8.36 36.66
C ARG A 78 -10.05 -7.91 36.35
#